data_AF-A0A812V6Z4-F1
#
_entry.id   AF-A0A812V6Z4-F1
#
_cell.length_a   1.000
_cell.length_b   1.000
_cell.length_c   1.000
_cell.angle_alpha   90.00
_cell.angle_beta   90.00
_cell.angle_gamma   90.00
#
_symmetry.space_group_name_H-M   'P 1'
#
loop_
_entity.id
_entity.type
_entity.pdbx_description
1 polymer ?
#
loop_
_entity_poly.entity_id
_entity_poly.type
_entity_poly.pdbx_seq_one_letter_code
_entity_poly.pdbx_strand_id
1 'polypeptide(L)'
;MRRLLELFSGTGSMGRAFEELAWEVTSLDVDPNACPTIVADICAWEPLPKFAPGHFDMIWASPVCTEYSRVLTRRPRRLEEGDRLVQRTLQIIQELLPRFWALENPATGLLKLRPFMAGLPWQDVSYCTHGYPNRKLTRIWGNLDWVPERPVCGVGGFRCEHPEVAQRGTFRRKGEIVQNCHTKGQLHSIPPALCREIASVVNARAELALQSLADAPQHGGELAVVQSQKLLLLPLRGASDAGALKILGDEAQAVLEIGVHAVAPLGSHAVEDGLQFLQVGVPDVLLDPGV
;
A
#
# COMPACT_ATOMS: atom_id res chain seq x y z
N MET A 1 -7.41 -16.40 14.42
CA MET A 1 -6.72 -16.85 13.19
C MET A 1 -6.35 -15.62 12.41
N ARG A 2 -5.14 -15.57 11.86
CA ARG A 2 -4.64 -14.41 11.10
C ARG A 2 -5.20 -14.42 9.69
N ARG A 3 -5.57 -13.26 9.15
CA ARG A 3 -6.28 -13.15 7.86
C ARG A 3 -5.61 -12.21 6.87
N LEU A 4 -5.49 -12.66 5.63
CA LEU A 4 -5.04 -11.87 4.48
C LEU A 4 -6.22 -11.60 3.56
N LEU A 5 -6.37 -10.35 3.12
CA LEU A 5 -7.11 -9.98 1.92
C LEU A 5 -6.12 -9.71 0.77
N GLU A 6 -6.17 -10.52 -0.29
CA GLU A 6 -5.36 -10.34 -1.50
C GLU A 6 -6.22 -9.73 -2.62
N LEU A 7 -6.03 -8.43 -2.87
CA LEU A 7 -6.71 -7.67 -3.92
C LEU A 7 -5.95 -7.76 -5.24
N PHE A 8 -6.68 -7.95 -6.34
CA PHE A 8 -6.11 -8.24 -7.67
C PHE A 8 -5.24 -9.50 -7.63
N SER A 9 -5.78 -10.58 -7.08
CA SER A 9 -5.01 -11.76 -6.69
C SER A 9 -4.33 -12.47 -7.87
N GLY A 10 -4.91 -12.42 -9.07
CA GLY A 10 -4.32 -12.91 -10.31
C GLY A 10 -3.82 -14.37 -10.25
N THR A 11 -2.57 -14.57 -9.85
CA THR A 11 -1.95 -15.90 -9.72
C THR A 11 -1.95 -16.46 -8.29
N GLY A 12 -2.49 -15.73 -7.32
CA GLY A 12 -2.45 -16.09 -5.90
C GLY A 12 -1.03 -16.21 -5.36
N SER A 13 -0.10 -15.36 -5.85
CA SER A 13 1.30 -15.46 -5.46
C SER A 13 1.51 -15.12 -3.99
N MET A 14 0.83 -14.08 -3.47
CA MET A 14 0.94 -13.72 -2.06
C MET A 14 0.11 -14.65 -1.18
N GLY A 15 -1.12 -14.98 -1.59
CA GLY A 15 -1.99 -15.89 -0.87
C GLY A 15 -1.28 -17.19 -0.50
N ARG A 16 -0.64 -17.86 -1.46
CA ARG A 16 0.09 -19.12 -1.23
C ARG A 16 1.17 -19.00 -0.15
N ALA A 17 1.93 -17.91 -0.13
CA ALA A 17 2.97 -17.72 0.88
C ALA A 17 2.40 -17.50 2.29
N PHE A 18 1.21 -16.91 2.39
CA PHE A 18 0.51 -16.72 3.67
C PHE A 18 -0.20 -18.01 4.13
N GLU A 19 -0.75 -18.80 3.20
CA GLU A 19 -1.32 -20.13 3.49
C GLU A 19 -0.26 -21.10 4.04
N GLU A 20 0.98 -21.05 3.53
CA GLU A 20 2.13 -21.79 4.08
C GLU A 20 2.38 -21.50 5.56
N LEU A 21 1.95 -20.33 6.06
CA LEU A 21 2.05 -19.89 7.46
C LEU A 21 0.71 -20.02 8.23
N ALA A 22 -0.23 -20.79 7.68
CA ALA A 22 -1.57 -21.04 8.25
C ALA A 22 -2.42 -19.77 8.43
N TRP A 23 -2.25 -18.76 7.57
CA TRP A 23 -3.18 -17.64 7.48
C TRP A 23 -4.40 -18.04 6.65
N GLU A 24 -5.55 -17.49 7.03
CA GLU A 24 -6.77 -17.56 6.22
C GLU A 24 -6.67 -16.51 5.10
N VAL A 25 -6.85 -16.93 3.85
CA VAL A 25 -6.74 -16.04 2.68
C VAL A 25 -8.11 -15.83 2.05
N THR A 26 -8.52 -14.57 1.95
CA THR A 26 -9.61 -14.12 1.09
C THR A 26 -9.00 -13.40 -0.11
N SER A 27 -9.25 -13.89 -1.32
CA SER A 27 -8.74 -13.26 -2.53
C SER A 27 -9.87 -12.61 -3.34
N LEU A 28 -9.57 -11.49 -3.99
CA LEU A 28 -10.48 -10.78 -4.88
C LEU A 28 -9.82 -10.53 -6.24
N ASP A 29 -10.51 -10.92 -7.30
CA ASP A 29 -10.14 -10.59 -8.67
C ASP A 29 -11.39 -10.42 -9.55
N VAL A 30 -11.26 -9.69 -10.65
CA VAL A 30 -12.33 -9.55 -11.65
C VAL A 30 -12.36 -10.72 -12.61
N ASP A 31 -11.23 -11.43 -12.79
CA ASP A 31 -11.10 -12.57 -13.68
C ASP A 31 -11.49 -13.87 -12.94
N PRO A 32 -12.65 -14.50 -13.25
CA PRO A 32 -13.04 -15.75 -12.61
C PRO A 32 -12.07 -16.90 -12.90
N ASN A 33 -11.27 -16.82 -13.98
CA ASN A 33 -10.26 -17.84 -14.29
C ASN A 33 -9.04 -17.77 -13.36
N ALA A 34 -8.89 -16.69 -12.59
CA ALA A 34 -7.92 -16.60 -11.50
C ALA A 34 -8.38 -17.40 -10.26
N CYS A 35 -9.62 -17.91 -10.26
CA CYS A 35 -10.24 -18.65 -9.16
C CYS A 35 -10.15 -17.93 -7.79
N PRO A 36 -10.49 -16.63 -7.69
CA PRO A 36 -10.44 -15.93 -6.41
C PRO A 36 -11.58 -16.39 -5.49
N THR A 37 -11.47 -16.12 -4.19
CA THR A 37 -12.54 -16.31 -3.20
C THR A 37 -13.76 -15.44 -3.54
N ILE A 38 -13.51 -14.23 -4.07
CA ILE A 38 -14.51 -13.24 -4.46
C ILE A 38 -14.23 -12.81 -5.91
N VAL A 39 -15.18 -13.06 -6.81
CA VAL A 39 -15.13 -12.54 -8.19
C VAL A 39 -15.88 -11.21 -8.22
N ALA A 40 -15.17 -10.09 -8.35
CA ALA A 40 -15.77 -8.76 -8.39
C ALA A 40 -14.85 -7.73 -9.04
N ASP A 41 -15.45 -6.69 -9.65
CA ASP A 41 -14.75 -5.43 -9.91
C ASP A 41 -14.59 -4.69 -8.58
N ILE A 42 -13.35 -4.35 -8.22
CA ILE A 42 -13.04 -3.62 -6.99
C ILE A 42 -13.80 -2.29 -6.89
N CYS A 43 -14.08 -1.62 -8.02
CA CYS A 43 -14.83 -0.36 -8.06
C CYS A 43 -16.32 -0.55 -7.71
N ALA A 44 -16.85 -1.76 -7.84
CA ALA A 44 -18.23 -2.10 -7.52
C ALA A 44 -18.34 -2.98 -6.25
N TRP A 45 -17.21 -3.36 -5.66
CA TRP A 45 -17.18 -4.22 -4.48
C TRP A 45 -17.29 -3.38 -3.21
N GLU A 46 -18.29 -3.69 -2.40
CA GLU A 46 -18.48 -3.11 -1.07
C GLU A 46 -18.11 -4.15 0.00
N PRO A 47 -16.97 -3.97 0.71
CA PRO A 47 -16.54 -4.93 1.72
C PRO A 47 -17.32 -4.80 3.03
N LEU A 48 -17.87 -3.62 3.32
CA LEU A 48 -18.74 -3.37 4.46
C LEU A 48 -20.21 -3.67 4.11
N PRO A 49 -21.02 -4.17 5.06
CA PRO A 49 -20.68 -4.53 6.44
C PRO A 49 -20.14 -5.95 6.60
N LYS A 50 -19.93 -6.68 5.49
CA LYS A 50 -19.55 -8.10 5.51
C LYS A 50 -18.25 -8.36 6.29
N PHE A 51 -17.26 -7.50 6.12
CA PHE A 51 -15.99 -7.56 6.84
C PHE A 51 -15.88 -6.34 7.74
N ALA A 52 -15.98 -6.52 9.05
CA ALA A 52 -15.81 -5.41 9.99
C ALA A 52 -14.40 -4.79 9.89
N PRO A 53 -14.21 -3.51 10.25
CA PRO A 53 -12.87 -2.94 10.41
C PRO A 53 -12.00 -3.79 11.35
N GLY A 54 -10.74 -4.00 10.99
CA GLY A 54 -9.82 -4.89 11.69
C GLY A 54 -10.05 -6.39 11.44
N HIS A 55 -11.00 -6.79 10.57
CA HIS A 55 -11.23 -8.20 10.25
C HIS A 55 -10.01 -8.87 9.59
N PHE A 56 -9.31 -8.14 8.73
CA PHE A 56 -8.08 -8.58 8.08
C PHE A 56 -6.86 -8.04 8.81
N ASP A 57 -5.91 -8.91 9.13
CA ASP A 57 -4.62 -8.49 9.70
C ASP A 57 -3.72 -7.87 8.62
N MET A 58 -3.81 -8.35 7.39
CA MET A 58 -3.04 -7.88 6.24
C MET A 58 -3.93 -7.65 5.01
N ILE A 59 -3.71 -6.54 4.30
CA ILE A 59 -4.20 -6.35 2.93
C ILE A 59 -3.00 -6.26 1.98
N TRP A 60 -2.94 -7.15 0.99
CA TRP A 60 -1.99 -7.02 -0.13
C TRP A 60 -2.75 -6.65 -1.40
N ALA A 61 -2.27 -5.69 -2.17
CA ALA A 61 -2.87 -5.29 -3.44
C ALA A 61 -1.84 -5.23 -4.58
N SER A 62 -2.19 -5.83 -5.74
CA SER A 62 -1.37 -5.79 -6.95
C SER A 62 -2.13 -5.16 -8.13
N PRO A 63 -2.57 -3.88 -8.05
CA PRO A 63 -3.42 -3.26 -9.05
C PRO A 63 -2.81 -3.30 -10.46
N VAL A 64 -3.68 -3.42 -11.47
CA VAL A 64 -3.28 -3.52 -12.87
C VAL A 64 -2.38 -2.35 -13.28
N CYS A 65 -1.21 -2.66 -13.83
CA CYS A 65 -0.18 -1.67 -14.17
C CYS A 65 -0.25 -1.12 -15.61
N THR A 66 -1.21 -1.57 -16.43
CA THR A 66 -1.26 -1.29 -17.88
C THR A 66 -1.18 0.21 -18.19
N GLU A 67 -2.01 1.03 -17.55
CA GLU A 67 -2.05 2.48 -17.81
C GLU A 67 -0.83 3.21 -17.25
N TYR A 68 -0.17 2.63 -16.24
CA TYR A 68 1.05 3.17 -15.65
C TYR A 68 2.32 2.73 -16.37
N SER A 69 2.24 1.76 -17.28
CA SER A 69 3.40 1.22 -17.98
C SER A 69 4.00 2.24 -18.94
N ARG A 70 5.32 2.41 -18.88
CA ARG A 70 6.08 3.21 -19.85
C ARG A 70 6.18 2.54 -21.22
N VAL A 71 5.99 1.22 -21.28
CA VAL A 71 6.03 0.43 -22.52
C VAL A 71 4.72 0.58 -23.32
N LEU A 72 3.64 1.05 -22.71
CA LEU A 72 2.40 1.34 -23.43
C LEU A 72 2.61 2.52 -24.41
N THR A 73 2.79 2.21 -25.69
CA THR A 73 2.99 3.18 -26.79
C THR A 73 1.95 3.08 -27.91
N ARG A 74 1.21 1.97 -27.98
CA ARG A 74 0.24 1.67 -29.05
C ARG A 74 -1.04 2.52 -29.02
N ARG A 75 -1.33 3.19 -27.89
CA ARG A 75 -2.48 4.08 -27.74
C ARG A 75 -2.22 5.12 -26.64
N PRO A 76 -2.99 6.24 -26.61
CA PRO A 76 -3.02 7.11 -25.45
C PRO A 76 -3.33 6.35 -24.16
N ARG A 77 -2.68 6.77 -23.06
CA ARG A 77 -2.94 6.25 -21.71
C ARG A 77 -4.28 6.77 -21.21
N ARG A 78 -4.95 5.96 -20.41
CA ARG A 78 -6.19 6.29 -19.70
C ARG A 78 -5.89 6.26 -18.22
N LEU A 79 -5.08 7.21 -17.76
CA LEU A 79 -4.56 7.20 -16.39
C LEU A 79 -5.70 7.25 -15.37
N GLU A 80 -6.80 7.91 -15.71
CA GLU A 80 -8.00 8.01 -14.89
C GLU A 80 -8.64 6.63 -14.63
N GLU A 81 -8.59 5.70 -15.59
CA GLU A 81 -9.09 4.33 -15.39
C GLU A 81 -8.19 3.58 -14.38
N GLY A 82 -6.87 3.70 -14.52
CA GLY A 82 -5.92 3.11 -13.57
C GLY A 82 -6.02 3.74 -12.18
N ASP A 83 -6.21 5.07 -12.12
CA ASP A 83 -6.27 5.84 -10.87
C ASP A 83 -7.47 5.40 -10.04
N ARG A 84 -8.64 5.19 -10.67
CA ARG A 84 -9.85 4.71 -9.99
C ARG A 84 -9.63 3.40 -9.24
N LEU A 85 -8.95 2.43 -9.86
CA LEU A 85 -8.64 1.15 -9.23
C LEU A 85 -7.77 1.32 -7.99
N VAL A 86 -6.72 2.15 -8.09
CA VAL A 86 -5.79 2.36 -6.97
C VAL A 86 -6.43 3.19 -5.86
N GLN A 87 -7.17 4.24 -6.20
CA GLN A 87 -7.88 5.06 -5.22
C GLN A 87 -8.92 4.23 -4.45
N ARG A 88 -9.69 3.38 -5.14
CA ARG A 88 -10.61 2.46 -4.47
C ARG A 88 -9.88 1.46 -3.58
N THR A 89 -8.72 0.96 -4.01
CA THR A 89 -7.87 0.09 -3.17
C THR A 89 -7.47 0.79 -1.88
N LEU A 90 -7.00 2.03 -1.96
CA LEU A 90 -6.61 2.83 -0.79
C LEU A 90 -7.81 3.13 0.11
N GLN A 91 -8.98 3.39 -0.47
CA GLN A 91 -10.23 3.56 0.28
C GLN A 91 -10.62 2.27 1.03
N ILE A 92 -10.55 1.10 0.40
CA ILE A 92 -10.83 -0.19 1.04
C ILE A 92 -9.86 -0.43 2.21
N ILE A 93 -8.58 -0.08 2.06
CA ILE A 93 -7.60 -0.17 3.15
C ILE A 93 -8.01 0.75 4.31
N GLN A 94 -8.49 1.96 4.04
CA GLN A 94 -8.98 2.87 5.07
C GLN A 94 -10.29 2.39 5.73
N GLU A 95 -11.21 1.80 4.96
CA GLU A 95 -12.48 1.27 5.48
C GLU A 95 -12.28 0.04 6.36
N LEU A 96 -11.38 -0.88 5.94
CA LEU A 96 -11.15 -2.15 6.63
C LEU A 96 -10.10 -2.07 7.72
N LEU A 97 -9.34 -0.97 7.82
CA LEU A 97 -8.36 -0.70 8.88
C LEU A 97 -7.47 -1.91 9.23
N PRO A 98 -6.78 -2.53 8.26
CA PRO A 98 -5.92 -3.66 8.55
C PRO A 98 -4.69 -3.20 9.35
N ARG A 99 -4.12 -4.12 10.13
CA ARG A 99 -2.87 -3.83 10.84
C ARG A 99 -1.72 -3.57 9.87
N PHE A 100 -1.64 -4.37 8.81
CA PHE A 100 -0.64 -4.28 7.77
C PHE A 100 -1.30 -4.08 6.41
N TRP A 101 -0.69 -3.28 5.56
CA TRP A 101 -1.10 -3.16 4.17
C TRP A 101 0.12 -2.98 3.26
N ALA A 102 -0.02 -3.47 2.04
CA ALA A 102 0.94 -3.23 0.97
C ALA A 102 0.27 -3.13 -0.39
N LEU A 103 0.83 -2.29 -1.25
CA LEU A 103 0.43 -2.11 -2.64
C LEU A 103 1.67 -2.25 -3.52
N GLU A 104 1.65 -3.15 -4.49
CA GLU A 104 2.76 -3.40 -5.42
C GLU A 104 2.49 -2.82 -6.81
N ASN A 105 3.49 -2.16 -7.39
CA ASN A 105 3.50 -1.83 -8.80
C ASN A 105 4.93 -1.66 -9.33
N PRO A 106 5.20 -1.83 -10.63
CA PRO A 106 6.51 -1.55 -11.21
C PRO A 106 7.03 -0.14 -10.84
N ALA A 107 8.22 -0.06 -10.24
CA ALA A 107 8.81 1.21 -9.80
C ALA A 107 9.22 2.12 -10.98
N THR A 108 9.32 1.54 -12.17
CA THR A 108 9.59 2.27 -13.41
C THR A 108 8.34 2.88 -14.03
N GLY A 109 7.15 2.54 -13.52
CA GLY A 109 5.86 3.04 -14.01
C GLY A 109 5.51 4.45 -13.55
N LEU A 110 4.35 4.91 -13.99
CA LEU A 110 3.80 6.24 -13.71
C LEU A 110 3.00 6.31 -12.40
N LEU A 111 2.70 5.19 -11.74
CA LEU A 111 1.91 5.19 -10.50
C LEU A 111 2.57 6.05 -9.40
N LYS A 112 3.89 5.97 -9.26
CA LYS A 112 4.64 6.77 -8.28
C LYS A 112 4.57 8.28 -8.50
N LEU A 113 4.13 8.72 -9.68
CA LEU A 113 3.97 10.13 -10.03
C LEU A 113 2.54 10.63 -9.80
N ARG A 114 1.61 9.74 -9.41
CA ARG A 114 0.23 10.13 -9.16
C ARG A 114 0.13 10.88 -7.82
N PRO A 115 -0.61 12.01 -7.75
CA PRO A 115 -0.68 12.82 -6.53
C PRO A 115 -1.15 12.06 -5.28
N PHE A 116 -2.08 11.10 -5.41
CA PHE A 116 -2.59 10.32 -4.27
C PHE A 116 -1.59 9.28 -3.74
N MET A 117 -0.47 9.07 -4.42
CA MET A 117 0.63 8.22 -3.92
C MET A 117 1.71 9.03 -3.18
N ALA A 118 1.63 10.36 -3.22
CA ALA A 118 2.62 11.22 -2.60
C ALA A 118 2.65 11.03 -1.08
N GLY A 119 3.86 10.97 -0.50
CA GLY A 119 4.07 10.82 0.94
C GLY A 119 3.88 9.41 1.49
N LEU A 120 3.37 8.45 0.70
CA LEU A 120 3.24 7.07 1.15
C LEU A 120 4.63 6.42 1.33
N PRO A 121 4.90 5.72 2.44
CA PRO A 121 6.13 4.96 2.62
C PRO A 121 6.22 3.83 1.60
N TRP A 122 7.43 3.54 1.12
CA TRP A 122 7.67 2.51 0.13
C TRP A 122 9.06 1.92 0.20
N GLN A 123 9.19 0.74 -0.39
CA GLN A 123 10.45 0.04 -0.58
C GLN A 123 10.56 -0.48 -2.01
N ASP A 124 11.73 -0.35 -2.62
CA ASP A 124 11.99 -0.89 -3.96
C ASP A 124 12.68 -2.26 -3.88
N VAL A 125 12.25 -3.18 -4.72
CA VAL A 125 12.83 -4.52 -4.92
C VAL A 125 12.99 -4.85 -6.40
N SER A 126 13.82 -5.84 -6.71
CA SER A 126 13.98 -6.36 -8.06
C SER A 126 13.64 -7.84 -8.09
N TYR A 127 12.70 -8.25 -8.96
CA TYR A 127 12.26 -9.66 -8.99
C TYR A 127 13.39 -10.62 -9.37
N CYS A 128 14.35 -10.18 -10.18
CA CYS A 128 15.51 -11.00 -10.54
C CYS A 128 16.39 -11.38 -9.34
N THR A 129 16.41 -10.56 -8.29
CA THR A 129 17.15 -10.90 -7.07
C THR A 129 16.45 -11.97 -6.25
N HIS A 130 15.19 -12.27 -6.59
CA HIS A 130 14.34 -13.27 -5.96
C HIS A 130 14.10 -14.49 -6.88
N GLY A 131 14.99 -14.70 -7.87
CA GLY A 131 15.02 -15.90 -8.71
C GLY A 131 14.31 -15.80 -10.05
N TYR A 132 13.82 -14.62 -10.45
CA TYR A 132 13.24 -14.44 -11.79
C TYR A 132 14.31 -14.19 -12.87
N PRO A 133 14.11 -14.71 -14.10
CA PRO A 133 15.09 -14.57 -15.20
C PRO A 133 15.12 -13.17 -15.83
N ASN A 134 14.16 -12.32 -15.49
CA ASN A 134 13.99 -10.98 -16.02
C ASN A 134 14.07 -9.93 -14.92
N ARG A 135 14.68 -8.78 -15.23
CA ARG A 135 14.66 -7.63 -14.32
C ARG A 135 13.28 -6.98 -14.32
N LYS A 136 12.59 -7.04 -13.17
CA LYS A 136 11.40 -6.23 -12.90
C LYS A 136 11.65 -5.45 -11.61
N LEU A 137 11.98 -4.17 -11.78
CA LEU A 137 12.09 -3.24 -10.65
C LEU A 137 10.68 -2.85 -10.21
N THR A 138 10.38 -3.14 -8.96
CA THR A 138 9.05 -3.09 -8.35
C THR A 138 9.11 -2.24 -7.09
N ARG A 139 8.09 -1.42 -6.90
CA ARG A 139 7.88 -0.63 -5.69
C ARG A 139 6.73 -1.21 -4.91
N ILE A 140 6.93 -1.35 -3.60
CA ILE A 140 5.93 -1.80 -2.65
C ILE A 140 5.68 -0.63 -1.70
N TRP A 141 4.51 0.00 -1.79
CA TRP A 141 4.04 0.98 -0.81
C TRP A 141 3.39 0.25 0.35
N GLY A 142 3.54 0.71 1.59
CA GLY A 142 2.94 0.03 2.72
C GLY A 142 3.52 0.41 4.07
N ASN A 143 2.90 -0.09 5.14
CA ASN A 143 3.36 0.10 6.52
C ASN A 143 4.07 -1.16 7.07
N LEU A 144 4.79 -1.88 6.21
CA LEU A 144 5.43 -3.15 6.59
C LEU A 144 6.72 -2.98 7.39
N ASP A 145 7.21 -1.74 7.61
CA ASP A 145 8.55 -1.35 8.11
C ASP A 145 9.66 -2.38 7.80
N TRP A 146 9.66 -2.91 6.58
CA TRP A 146 10.49 -4.02 6.17
C TRP A 146 11.66 -3.52 5.34
N VAL A 147 12.83 -4.08 5.63
CA VAL A 147 14.03 -3.87 4.83
C VAL A 147 14.26 -5.13 3.99
N PRO A 148 14.32 -5.04 2.65
CA PRO A 148 14.50 -6.21 1.80
C PRO A 148 15.84 -6.88 2.10
N GLU A 149 15.83 -8.21 2.22
CA GLU A 149 17.04 -9.02 2.45
C GLU A 149 18.06 -8.86 1.32
N ARG A 150 17.58 -8.54 0.12
CA ARG A 150 18.38 -8.49 -1.10
C ARG A 150 18.44 -7.07 -1.65
N PRO A 151 19.63 -6.60 -2.06
CA PRO A 151 19.77 -5.28 -2.68
C PRO A 151 19.04 -5.23 -4.01
N VAL A 152 18.62 -4.03 -4.40
CA VAL A 152 18.06 -3.79 -5.73
C VAL A 152 19.12 -4.07 -6.82
N CYS A 153 18.76 -4.85 -7.83
CA CYS A 153 19.66 -5.15 -8.93
C CYS A 153 20.09 -3.86 -9.67
N GLY A 154 21.41 -3.68 -9.78
CA GLY A 154 22.08 -2.52 -10.37
C GLY A 154 22.50 -1.46 -9.37
N VAL A 155 22.17 -1.62 -8.08
CA VAL A 155 22.56 -0.71 -6.99
C VAL A 155 23.72 -1.33 -6.21
N GLY A 156 24.69 -0.51 -5.80
CA GLY A 156 25.82 -0.96 -4.95
C GLY A 156 26.72 -2.01 -5.60
N GLY A 157 26.78 -2.07 -6.94
CA GLY A 157 27.57 -3.06 -7.68
C GLY A 157 26.93 -4.44 -7.85
N PHE A 158 25.83 -4.73 -7.14
CA PHE A 158 25.12 -6.01 -7.28
C PHE A 158 24.35 -6.06 -8.61
N ARG A 159 24.61 -7.07 -9.46
CA ARG A 159 23.96 -7.21 -10.76
C ARG A 159 23.70 -8.67 -11.11
N CYS A 160 22.43 -8.98 -11.37
CA CYS A 160 22.01 -10.26 -11.91
C CYS A 160 22.21 -10.31 -13.43
N GLU A 161 22.36 -11.51 -13.97
CA GLU A 161 22.14 -11.76 -15.40
C GLU A 161 20.64 -11.81 -15.69
N HIS A 162 20.22 -11.20 -16.80
CA HIS A 162 18.82 -11.17 -17.23
C HIS A 162 18.70 -11.83 -18.60
N PRO A 163 18.58 -13.17 -18.67
CA PRO A 163 18.43 -13.86 -19.94
C PRO A 163 17.13 -13.50 -20.68
N GLU A 164 16.12 -12.98 -19.97
CA GLU A 164 14.78 -12.69 -20.47
C GLU A 164 14.35 -11.24 -20.16
N VAL A 165 13.26 -10.81 -20.80
CA VAL A 165 12.64 -9.49 -20.59
C VAL A 165 11.24 -9.65 -20.02
N ALA A 166 10.80 -8.71 -19.19
CA ALA A 166 9.48 -8.75 -18.52
C ALA A 166 8.29 -8.43 -19.47
N GLN A 167 8.31 -8.95 -20.69
CA GLN A 167 7.32 -8.66 -21.74
C GLN A 167 7.26 -9.81 -22.76
N ARG A 168 6.11 -9.96 -23.42
CA ARG A 168 5.97 -10.86 -24.59
C ARG A 168 6.58 -10.21 -25.83
N GLY A 169 6.99 -11.06 -26.77
CA GLY A 169 7.43 -10.65 -28.10
C GLY A 169 8.92 -10.80 -28.32
N THR A 170 9.42 -10.28 -29.43
CA THR A 170 10.82 -10.38 -29.81
C THR A 170 11.67 -9.32 -29.12
N PHE A 171 12.91 -9.69 -28.76
CA PHE A 171 13.92 -8.76 -28.30
C PHE A 171 15.30 -9.15 -28.86
N ARG A 172 16.22 -8.18 -28.94
CA ARG A 172 17.59 -8.46 -29.37
C ARG A 172 18.49 -8.76 -28.17
N ARG A 173 19.23 -9.86 -28.22
CA ARG A 173 20.25 -10.23 -27.23
C ARG A 173 21.52 -10.68 -27.96
N LYS A 174 22.65 -10.02 -27.67
CA LYS A 174 23.96 -10.32 -28.31
C LYS A 174 23.91 -10.38 -29.85
N GLY A 175 23.07 -9.55 -30.47
CA GLY A 175 22.90 -9.51 -31.93
C GLY A 175 21.84 -10.46 -32.49
N GLU A 176 21.34 -11.41 -31.69
CA GLU A 176 20.31 -12.38 -32.09
C GLU A 176 18.90 -11.91 -31.72
N ILE A 177 17.92 -12.26 -32.54
CA ILE A 177 16.50 -12.06 -32.23
C ILE A 177 16.01 -13.24 -31.40
N VAL A 178 15.64 -12.98 -30.15
CA VAL A 178 15.07 -13.96 -29.23
C VAL A 178 13.56 -13.72 -29.13
N GLN A 179 12.76 -14.78 -29.21
CA GLN A 179 11.31 -14.72 -29.01
C GLN A 179 10.98 -15.02 -27.54
N ASN A 180 10.27 -14.11 -26.88
CA ASN A 180 9.80 -14.33 -25.52
C ASN A 180 8.33 -14.77 -25.48
N CYS A 181 8.10 -15.99 -24.99
CA CYS A 181 6.81 -16.69 -25.02
C CYS A 181 6.11 -16.77 -23.65
N HIS A 182 6.37 -15.82 -22.74
CA HIS A 182 5.76 -15.86 -21.40
C HIS A 182 4.23 -15.96 -21.42
N THR A 183 3.67 -16.83 -20.59
CA THR A 183 2.24 -16.84 -20.27
C THR A 183 1.85 -15.58 -19.48
N LYS A 184 0.54 -15.30 -19.39
CA LYS A 184 0.04 -14.15 -18.61
C LYS A 184 0.42 -14.35 -17.15
N GLY A 185 0.25 -15.56 -16.63
CA GLY A 185 0.69 -15.95 -15.29
C GLY A 185 2.16 -15.67 -15.04
N GLN A 186 3.06 -16.04 -15.96
CA GLN A 186 4.51 -15.82 -15.80
C GLN A 186 4.92 -14.34 -15.73
N LEU A 187 4.22 -13.45 -16.42
CA LEU A 187 4.52 -12.01 -16.40
C LEU A 187 3.98 -11.29 -15.15
N HIS A 188 2.88 -11.79 -14.62
CA HIS A 188 2.15 -11.16 -13.52
C HIS A 188 2.38 -11.84 -12.16
N SER A 189 3.02 -13.00 -12.12
CA SER A 189 3.40 -13.64 -10.87
C SER A 189 4.47 -12.86 -10.11
N ILE A 190 4.41 -12.95 -8.79
CA ILE A 190 5.40 -12.40 -7.87
C ILE A 190 6.39 -13.52 -7.53
N PRO A 191 7.70 -13.26 -7.42
CA PRO A 191 8.67 -14.28 -7.08
C PRO A 191 8.33 -14.98 -5.75
N PRO A 192 8.24 -16.32 -5.71
CA PRO A 192 7.91 -17.04 -4.48
C PRO A 192 8.85 -16.72 -3.31
N ALA A 193 10.14 -16.45 -3.59
CA ALA A 193 11.08 -16.04 -2.56
C ALA A 193 10.73 -14.67 -1.94
N LEU A 194 10.28 -13.71 -2.76
CA LEU A 194 9.81 -12.40 -2.26
C LEU A 194 8.49 -12.56 -1.47
N CYS A 195 7.56 -13.38 -1.96
CA CYS A 195 6.29 -13.62 -1.27
C CYS A 195 6.51 -14.22 0.13
N ARG A 196 7.40 -15.23 0.24
CA ARG A 196 7.74 -15.84 1.52
C ARG A 196 8.47 -14.89 2.46
N GLU A 197 9.37 -14.05 1.94
CA GLU A 197 10.05 -13.04 2.73
C GLU A 197 9.04 -12.06 3.37
N ILE A 198 8.14 -11.50 2.58
CA ILE A 198 7.07 -10.62 3.08
C ILE A 198 6.16 -11.35 4.08
N ALA A 199 5.71 -12.56 3.74
CA ALA A 199 4.81 -13.34 4.60
C ALA A 199 5.47 -13.65 5.96
N SER A 200 6.76 -14.02 5.96
CA SER A 200 7.52 -14.28 7.18
C SER A 200 7.63 -13.04 8.07
N VAL A 201 7.96 -11.88 7.49
CA VAL A 201 8.08 -10.62 8.24
C VAL A 201 6.75 -10.20 8.84
N VAL A 202 5.67 -10.25 8.06
CA VAL A 202 4.32 -9.92 8.53
C VAL A 202 3.86 -10.90 9.60
N ASN A 203 4.13 -12.20 9.43
CA ASN A 203 3.78 -13.24 10.38
C ASN A 203 4.47 -13.03 11.73
N ALA A 204 5.79 -12.81 11.74
CA ALA A 204 6.54 -12.57 12.96
C ALA A 204 6.01 -11.34 13.73
N ARG A 205 5.68 -10.26 13.01
CA ARG A 205 5.11 -9.05 13.62
C ARG A 205 3.69 -9.28 14.16
N ALA A 206 2.87 -10.05 13.46
CA ALA A 206 1.55 -10.42 13.93
C ALA A 206 1.64 -11.26 15.22
N GLU A 207 2.63 -12.15 15.34
CA GLU A 207 2.89 -12.96 16.55
C GLU A 207 3.31 -12.10 17.74
N LEU A 208 4.27 -11.19 17.52
CA LEU A 208 4.73 -10.27 18.56
C LEU A 208 3.57 -9.42 19.11
N ALA A 209 2.73 -8.88 18.23
CA ALA A 209 1.58 -8.09 18.65
C ALA A 209 0.53 -8.91 19.43
N LEU A 210 0.38 -10.20 19.14
CA LEU A 210 -0.49 -11.09 19.92
C LEU A 210 0.11 -11.41 21.30
N GLN A 211 1.43 -11.61 21.37
CA GLN A 211 2.13 -11.83 22.64
C GLN A 211 2.02 -10.59 23.54
N SER A 212 2.27 -9.39 23.01
CA SER A 212 2.14 -8.14 23.78
C SER A 212 0.73 -7.91 24.33
N LEU A 213 -0.31 -8.35 23.62
CA LEU A 213 -1.70 -8.29 24.11
C LEU A 213 -1.96 -9.33 25.23
N ALA A 214 -1.34 -10.50 25.15
CA ALA A 214 -1.46 -11.54 26.17
C ALA A 214 -0.71 -11.19 27.46
N ASP A 215 0.43 -10.50 27.34
CA ASP A 215 1.29 -10.10 28.46
C ASP A 215 0.84 -8.78 29.12
N ALA A 216 -0.19 -8.11 28.60
CA ALA A 216 -0.70 -6.86 29.15
C ALA A 216 -1.28 -7.09 30.56
N PRO A 217 -0.86 -6.31 31.58
CA PRO A 217 -1.35 -6.48 32.95
C PRO A 217 -2.87 -6.28 32.99
N GLN A 218 -3.58 -7.29 33.50
CA GLN A 218 -5.02 -7.22 33.76
C GLN A 218 -5.25 -6.32 34.99
N HIS A 219 -5.12 -5.00 34.81
CA HIS A 219 -5.62 -4.05 35.79
C HIS A 219 -7.09 -3.76 35.45
N GLY A 220 -7.98 -4.11 36.40
CA GLY A 220 -9.40 -3.79 36.32
C GLY A 220 -9.59 -2.28 36.30
N GLY A 221 -9.71 -1.72 35.10
CA GLY A 221 -9.87 -0.29 34.87
C GLY A 221 -9.57 0.03 33.42
N GLU A 222 -10.64 0.25 32.65
CA GLU A 222 -10.70 0.96 31.36
C GLU A 222 -9.47 0.82 30.43
N LEU A 223 -9.56 -0.15 29.51
CA LEU A 223 -8.51 -0.50 28.57
C LEU A 223 -8.33 0.61 27.50
N ALA A 224 -7.42 1.55 27.73
CA ALA A 224 -6.92 2.44 26.68
C ALA A 224 -5.96 1.67 25.76
N VAL A 225 -6.48 0.98 24.75
CA VAL A 225 -5.66 0.40 23.68
C VAL A 225 -5.23 1.54 22.75
N VAL A 226 -4.07 2.14 23.03
CA VAL A 226 -3.41 3.04 22.09
C VAL A 226 -2.80 2.18 20.98
N GLN A 227 -3.56 1.92 19.91
CA GLN A 227 -2.97 1.50 18.65
C GLN A 227 -2.45 2.75 17.95
N SER A 228 -1.13 2.96 17.98
CA SER A 228 -0.48 3.93 17.10
C SER A 228 -0.49 3.39 15.66
N GLN A 229 -1.65 3.38 15.02
CA GLN A 229 -1.71 3.26 13.56
C GLN A 229 -1.34 4.63 13.00
N LYS A 230 -0.29 4.67 12.17
CA LYS A 230 -0.04 5.82 11.30
C LYS A 230 -1.18 5.83 10.28
N LEU A 231 -2.30 6.46 10.66
CA LEU A 231 -3.49 6.55 9.82
C LEU A 231 -3.08 7.19 8.50
N LEU A 232 -3.39 6.52 7.39
CA LEU A 232 -3.24 7.11 6.07
C LEU A 232 -4.23 8.28 5.95
N LEU A 233 -3.80 9.48 6.34
CA LEU A 233 -4.49 10.72 5.99
C LEU A 233 -4.24 11.01 4.52
N LEU A 234 -4.98 10.32 3.64
CA LEU A 234 -5.05 10.70 2.23
C LEU A 234 -6.05 11.84 2.08
N PRO A 235 -5.73 12.91 1.32
CA PRO A 235 -6.69 13.96 1.05
C PRO A 235 -7.83 13.39 0.20
N LEU A 236 -9.02 13.29 0.82
CA LEU A 236 -10.27 13.09 0.09
C LEU A 236 -10.51 14.34 -0.76
N ARG A 237 -10.38 14.24 -2.08
CA ARG A 237 -10.88 15.29 -2.98
C ARG A 237 -12.41 15.22 -2.96
N GLY A 238 -13.05 16.17 -2.29
CA GLY A 238 -14.51 16.32 -2.24
C GLY A 238 -15.07 17.37 -1.29
N ALA A 239 -14.30 17.92 -0.35
CA ALA A 239 -14.74 19.06 0.47
C ALA A 239 -14.21 20.37 -0.15
N SER A 240 -15.13 21.22 -0.61
CA SER A 240 -14.82 22.62 -0.83
C SER A 240 -14.68 23.30 0.53
N ASP A 241 -13.61 24.09 0.63
CA ASP A 241 -13.28 25.05 1.68
C ASP A 241 -12.94 24.56 3.11
N ALA A 242 -11.88 25.19 3.60
CA ALA A 242 -11.35 25.25 4.96
C ALA A 242 -10.64 24.00 5.54
N GLY A 243 -9.31 24.11 5.67
CA GLY A 243 -8.54 23.29 6.62
C GLY A 243 -7.11 23.03 6.19
N ALA A 244 -6.22 24.01 6.31
CA ALA A 244 -4.78 23.75 6.27
C ALA A 244 -4.39 22.94 7.52
N LEU A 245 -4.07 21.65 7.37
CA LEU A 245 -3.58 20.84 8.49
C LEU A 245 -2.06 20.97 8.58
N LYS A 246 -1.60 21.73 9.59
CA LYS A 246 -0.19 21.78 10.02
C LYS A 246 0.20 20.43 10.61
N ILE A 247 1.33 19.89 10.17
CA ILE A 247 2.01 18.77 10.85
C ILE A 247 2.59 19.34 12.14
N LEU A 248 2.00 18.99 13.29
CA LEU A 248 2.64 19.11 14.58
C LEU A 248 3.27 17.76 14.92
N GLY A 249 4.49 17.83 15.47
CA GLY A 249 5.36 16.69 15.72
C GLY A 249 4.80 15.64 16.68
N ASP A 250 5.63 14.63 16.90
CA ASP A 250 5.36 13.39 17.64
C ASP A 250 4.45 13.57 18.87
N GLU A 251 3.55 12.60 19.05
CA GLU A 251 2.45 12.50 20.04
C GLU A 251 1.07 13.01 19.58
N ALA A 252 0.35 12.18 18.82
CA ALA A 252 -1.09 12.33 18.59
C ALA A 252 -1.87 11.40 19.55
N GLN A 253 -2.36 11.96 20.65
CA GLN A 253 -3.41 11.37 21.47
C GLN A 253 -4.76 11.63 20.78
N ALA A 254 -5.32 10.62 20.11
CA ALA A 254 -6.66 10.70 19.53
C ALA A 254 -7.66 9.95 20.42
N VAL A 255 -8.43 10.69 21.22
CA VAL A 255 -9.62 10.19 21.91
C VAL A 255 -10.79 10.32 20.94
N LEU A 256 -11.37 9.20 20.52
CA LEU A 256 -12.56 9.16 19.68
C LEU A 256 -13.80 8.99 20.58
N GLU A 257 -14.39 10.09 21.05
CA GLU A 257 -15.70 10.04 21.72
C GLU A 257 -16.81 9.92 20.66
N ILE A 258 -17.46 8.75 20.62
CA ILE A 258 -18.70 8.56 19.86
C ILE A 258 -19.87 8.95 20.78
N GLY A 259 -20.23 10.23 20.76
CA GLY A 259 -21.43 10.74 21.42
C GLY A 259 -22.66 10.56 20.53
N VAL A 260 -23.50 9.56 20.84
CA VAL A 260 -24.86 9.46 20.30
C VAL A 260 -25.78 10.35 21.14
N HIS A 261 -26.23 11.50 20.64
CA HIS A 261 -27.48 12.12 21.09
C HIS A 261 -28.13 12.97 19.99
N ALA A 262 -29.33 12.57 19.59
CA ALA A 262 -30.28 13.41 18.85
C ALA A 262 -31.03 14.32 19.85
N VAL A 263 -31.18 15.62 19.53
CA VAL A 263 -32.42 16.45 19.58
C VAL A 263 -32.12 17.79 18.86
N ALA A 264 -33.07 18.29 18.05
CA ALA A 264 -32.99 19.48 17.19
C ALA A 264 -33.32 20.83 17.92
N PRO A 265 -33.63 21.96 17.24
CA PRO A 265 -32.69 23.04 16.91
C PRO A 265 -33.05 24.39 17.58
N LEU A 266 -32.09 25.29 17.76
CA LEU A 266 -32.37 26.70 18.10
C LEU A 266 -31.38 27.66 17.44
N GLY A 267 -31.94 28.62 16.68
CA GLY A 267 -31.59 30.03 16.84
C GLY A 267 -30.43 30.58 16.00
N SER A 268 -30.81 31.38 15.00
CA SER A 268 -30.01 32.40 14.30
C SER A 268 -29.12 33.26 15.21
N HIS A 269 -27.91 33.61 14.75
CA HIS A 269 -27.48 34.98 14.42
C HIS A 269 -25.98 35.02 14.03
N ALA A 270 -25.69 35.68 12.89
CA ALA A 270 -24.39 36.27 12.53
C ALA A 270 -23.99 37.33 13.59
N VAL A 271 -22.75 37.77 13.78
CA VAL A 271 -21.86 38.48 12.83
C VAL A 271 -20.45 38.63 13.46
N GLU A 272 -19.40 38.76 12.60
CA GLU A 272 -18.15 39.56 12.75
C GLU A 272 -17.22 39.33 13.97
N ASP A 273 -15.89 39.42 13.93
CA ASP A 273 -14.85 39.74 12.95
C ASP A 273 -13.52 39.37 13.64
N GLY A 274 -12.46 39.01 12.90
CA GLY A 274 -11.14 38.90 13.53
C GLY A 274 -10.03 38.30 12.67
N LEU A 275 -9.04 39.12 12.32
CA LEU A 275 -7.69 38.68 11.93
C LEU A 275 -6.68 39.77 12.31
N GLN A 276 -6.02 39.58 13.45
CA GLN A 276 -4.73 40.22 13.74
C GLN A 276 -3.65 39.14 13.72
N PHE A 277 -2.63 39.37 12.90
CA PHE A 277 -1.43 38.55 12.80
C PHE A 277 -0.54 38.78 14.02
N LEU A 278 -0.07 37.71 14.67
CA LEU A 278 1.04 37.79 15.60
C LEU A 278 2.20 36.91 15.09
N GLN A 279 3.27 37.62 14.76
CA GLN A 279 4.57 37.13 14.36
C GLN A 279 5.34 36.73 15.63
N VAL A 280 5.88 35.51 15.69
CA VAL A 280 6.83 35.11 16.73
C VAL A 280 8.11 34.66 16.04
N GLY A 281 9.17 35.43 16.25
CA GLY A 281 10.50 35.19 15.71
C GLY A 281 11.25 34.09 16.45
N VAL A 282 12.23 33.51 15.76
CA VAL A 282 13.24 32.61 16.32
C VAL A 282 14.58 33.34 16.18
N PRO A 283 15.42 33.41 17.23
CA PRO A 283 16.69 34.14 17.16
C PRO A 283 17.76 33.35 16.40
N ASP A 284 18.66 34.13 15.81
CA ASP A 284 19.79 33.74 14.97
C ASP A 284 20.76 32.74 15.61
N VAL A 285 21.17 31.73 14.84
CA VAL A 285 22.45 31.05 15.03
C VAL A 285 23.24 31.16 13.72
N LEU A 286 24.32 31.93 13.82
CA LEU A 286 25.32 32.21 12.81
C LEU A 286 26.02 30.94 12.32
N LEU A 287 26.12 30.77 11.01
CA LEU A 287 27.17 29.99 10.36
C LEU A 287 27.86 30.87 9.33
N ASP A 288 29.13 31.15 9.59
CA ASP A 288 30.08 31.90 8.78
C ASP A 288 30.52 31.06 7.55
N PRO A 289 30.58 31.61 6.31
CA PRO A 289 31.05 30.88 5.14
C PRO A 289 32.50 31.25 4.77
N GLY A 290 33.41 30.29 4.86
CA GLY A 290 34.65 30.32 4.06
C GLY A 290 35.83 29.54 4.63
N VAL A 291 36.07 28.34 4.09
CA VAL A 291 37.32 27.85 3.45
C VAL A 291 36.94 26.66 2.57
#